data_AF-A0A3M0ZKG8-F1
#
_entry.id   AF-A0A3M0ZKG8-F1
#
_cell.length_a   1.000
_cell.length_b   1.000
_cell.length_c   1.000
_cell.angle_alpha   90.00
_cell.angle_beta   90.00
_cell.angle_gamma   90.00
#
_symmetry.space_group_name_H-M   'P 1'
#
loop_
_entity.id
_entity.type
_entity.pdbx_description
1 polymer ?
#
loop_
_entity_poly.entity_id
_entity_poly.type
_entity_poly.pdbx_seq_one_letter_code
_entity_poly.pdbx_strand_id
1 'polypeptide(L)'
;MLSLAKSYYYLSSHDVLVYYAMNITQCLTQLFITQLFVLCLFSLPPKAFSSPQQDTLPDGTPFRVDAQGNEIVDYIAELEHAVRYLKERVSSLELDSENKNLIIKRLKAKRSCLSNGLKKPSISERDLIRDSHPTEKAAPKERSVCPFTKAQYTDLQNRVLELEESLSRSRKETKALYAKISALQSHMLNFNRGLSTFAYPEPVFTLTLAFNPVKSLLRQRQVSNLEALLKEEQKQKEAEKKKILARANAINRQATHPQILSSSTSQGRKGRFKFKSYGDVYILTSRIIKEINSASALLKKRNSEYRRYASTRRAISFKLSPAVSSRGRTLGELKRSLKYAKTVRAALYINREVQQIKRKIAEDLALIKRMSRLR
;
A
#
# COMPACT_ATOMS: atom_id res chain seq x y z
N MET A 1 -53.89 66.20 19.86
CA MET A 1 -53.13 64.95 19.60
C MET A 1 -53.94 63.69 19.94
N LEU A 2 -55.23 63.61 19.57
CA LEU A 2 -56.09 62.44 19.80
C LEU A 2 -57.09 62.19 18.65
N SER A 3 -56.85 62.78 17.48
CA SER A 3 -57.74 62.70 16.30
C SER A 3 -57.15 61.91 15.12
N LEU A 4 -55.91 61.41 15.22
CA LEU A 4 -55.26 60.63 14.16
C LEU A 4 -55.28 59.11 14.41
N ALA A 5 -55.89 58.65 15.51
CA ALA A 5 -55.90 57.23 15.90
C ALA A 5 -57.18 56.47 15.50
N LYS A 6 -58.16 57.11 14.83
CA LYS A 6 -59.44 56.48 14.47
C LYS A 6 -59.60 56.11 12.99
N SER A 7 -58.62 56.40 12.13
CA SER A 7 -58.70 56.11 10.69
C SER A 7 -58.18 54.73 10.28
N TYR A 8 -57.63 53.92 11.21
CA TYR A 8 -57.07 52.60 10.90
C TYR A 8 -58.01 51.40 11.13
N TYR A 9 -59.26 51.63 11.57
CA TYR A 9 -60.18 50.54 11.97
C TYR A 9 -61.27 50.18 10.94
N TYR A 10 -61.16 50.68 9.71
CA TYR A 10 -62.05 50.30 8.60
C TYR A 10 -61.25 49.92 7.34
N LEU A 11 -60.23 49.08 7.48
CA LEU A 11 -59.96 48.16 6.37
C LEU A 11 -61.13 47.18 6.36
N SER A 12 -61.97 47.27 5.34
CA SER A 12 -63.03 46.32 5.10
C SER A 12 -62.42 44.92 5.18
N SER A 13 -63.11 43.97 5.82
CA SER A 13 -62.67 42.57 5.87
C SER A 13 -62.34 42.02 4.47
N HIS A 14 -62.91 42.65 3.43
CA HIS A 14 -62.62 42.40 2.03
C HIS A 14 -61.20 42.79 1.60
N ASP A 15 -60.66 43.92 2.07
CA ASP A 15 -59.32 44.39 1.70
C ASP A 15 -58.23 43.53 2.35
N VAL A 16 -58.49 43.07 3.58
CA VAL A 16 -57.62 42.12 4.29
C VAL A 16 -57.60 40.78 3.56
N LEU A 17 -58.77 40.29 3.12
CA LEU A 17 -58.86 39.05 2.34
C LEU A 17 -58.11 39.15 1.00
N VAL A 18 -58.25 40.27 0.29
CA VAL A 18 -57.55 40.53 -0.97
C VAL A 18 -56.04 40.58 -0.76
N TYR A 19 -55.57 41.22 0.31
CA TYR A 19 -54.15 41.27 0.65
C TYR A 19 -53.56 39.88 0.93
N TYR A 20 -54.27 39.02 1.68
CA TYR A 20 -53.82 37.63 1.89
C TYR A 20 -53.89 36.79 0.62
N ALA A 21 -54.91 36.96 -0.21
CA ALA A 21 -55.01 36.27 -1.50
C ALA A 21 -53.86 36.64 -2.45
N MET A 22 -53.46 37.91 -2.49
CA MET A 22 -52.30 38.36 -3.28
C MET A 22 -50.98 37.78 -2.75
N ASN A 23 -50.79 37.75 -1.44
CA ASN A 23 -49.57 37.18 -0.86
C ASN A 23 -49.47 35.66 -1.07
N ILE A 24 -50.60 34.94 -0.96
CA ILE A 24 -50.64 33.50 -1.21
C ILE A 24 -50.35 33.20 -2.68
N THR A 25 -50.95 33.94 -3.61
CA THR A 25 -50.70 33.77 -5.05
C THR A 25 -49.25 34.12 -5.44
N GLN A 26 -48.66 35.15 -4.83
CA GLN A 26 -47.25 35.48 -5.02
C GLN A 26 -46.30 34.38 -4.49
N CYS A 27 -46.64 33.77 -3.35
CA CYS A 27 -45.85 32.68 -2.78
C CYS A 27 -45.95 31.39 -3.63
N LEU A 28 -47.15 31.06 -4.11
CA LEU A 28 -47.38 29.91 -4.98
C LEU A 28 -46.70 30.06 -6.35
N THR A 29 -46.71 31.27 -6.93
CA THR A 29 -46.01 31.53 -8.20
C THR A 29 -44.49 31.44 -8.05
N GLN A 30 -43.92 31.90 -6.94
CA GLN A 30 -42.49 31.71 -6.65
C GLN A 30 -42.12 30.23 -6.47
N LEU A 31 -42.95 29.44 -5.78
CA LEU A 31 -42.75 27.99 -5.66
C LEU A 31 -42.84 27.30 -7.02
N PHE A 32 -43.78 27.69 -7.87
CA PHE A 32 -43.91 27.12 -9.20
C PHE A 32 -42.72 27.47 -10.10
N ILE A 33 -42.27 28.74 -10.10
CA ILE A 33 -41.10 29.18 -10.88
C ILE A 33 -39.83 28.47 -10.42
N THR A 34 -39.62 28.30 -9.11
CA THR A 34 -38.45 27.58 -8.58
C THR A 34 -38.47 26.10 -8.94
N GLN A 35 -39.63 25.43 -8.86
CA GLN A 35 -39.74 24.03 -9.30
C GLN A 35 -39.54 23.89 -10.82
N LEU A 36 -40.08 24.80 -11.61
CA LEU A 36 -39.91 24.80 -13.06
C LEU A 36 -38.43 25.05 -13.44
N PHE A 37 -37.73 25.93 -12.70
CA PHE A 37 -36.31 26.16 -12.88
C PHE A 37 -35.46 24.93 -12.53
N VAL A 38 -35.79 24.23 -11.43
CA VAL A 38 -35.13 22.96 -11.07
C VAL A 38 -35.40 21.90 -12.13
N LEU A 39 -36.63 21.76 -12.60
CA LEU A 39 -36.97 20.84 -13.69
C LEU A 39 -36.24 21.19 -14.98
N CYS A 40 -36.10 22.47 -15.34
CA CYS A 40 -35.31 22.90 -16.48
C CYS A 40 -33.82 22.58 -16.32
N LEU A 41 -33.25 22.72 -15.11
CA LEU A 41 -31.85 22.33 -14.83
C LEU A 41 -31.63 20.82 -14.95
N PHE A 42 -32.62 19.99 -14.60
CA PHE A 42 -32.57 18.54 -14.75
C PHE A 42 -32.94 18.06 -16.17
N SER A 43 -33.69 18.85 -16.93
CA SER A 43 -34.14 18.53 -18.29
C SER A 43 -33.17 19.01 -19.36
N LEU A 44 -32.20 19.87 -19.02
CA LEU A 44 -31.00 19.98 -19.83
C LEU A 44 -30.43 18.56 -19.92
N PRO A 45 -30.39 17.94 -21.11
CA PRO A 45 -29.70 16.68 -21.25
C PRO A 45 -28.32 16.91 -20.64
N PRO A 46 -27.70 15.92 -19.98
CA PRO A 46 -26.28 15.97 -19.77
C PRO A 46 -25.69 16.02 -21.18
N LYS A 47 -25.61 17.23 -21.78
CA LYS A 47 -24.62 17.59 -22.78
C LYS A 47 -23.41 17.03 -22.13
N ALA A 48 -22.90 15.98 -22.76
CA ALA A 48 -21.71 15.34 -22.32
C ALA A 48 -20.75 16.49 -21.98
N PHE A 49 -20.58 16.76 -20.69
CA PHE A 49 -19.26 16.95 -20.15
C PHE A 49 -18.59 15.61 -20.43
N SER A 50 -18.36 15.32 -21.73
CA SER A 50 -17.15 14.70 -22.18
C SER A 50 -16.13 15.53 -21.43
N SER A 51 -15.62 14.94 -20.35
CA SER A 51 -14.38 15.37 -19.73
C SER A 51 -13.55 15.96 -20.87
N PRO A 52 -13.22 17.28 -20.85
CA PRO A 52 -12.52 17.91 -21.96
C PRO A 52 -11.44 16.93 -22.38
N GLN A 53 -11.52 16.43 -23.62
CA GLN A 53 -10.69 15.33 -24.11
C GLN A 53 -9.28 15.62 -23.60
N GLN A 54 -8.87 14.84 -22.61
CA GLN A 54 -7.63 15.11 -21.88
C GLN A 54 -6.58 14.50 -22.79
N ASP A 55 -6.22 15.25 -23.82
CA ASP A 55 -5.22 14.83 -24.75
C ASP A 55 -3.91 14.70 -23.96
N THR A 56 -3.27 13.56 -24.15
CA THR A 56 -2.00 13.25 -23.50
C THR A 56 -0.90 13.46 -24.52
N LEU A 57 0.11 14.22 -24.14
CA LEU A 57 1.37 14.30 -24.88
C LEU A 57 1.98 12.89 -25.05
N PRO A 58 2.93 12.70 -25.98
CA PRO A 58 3.57 11.40 -26.24
C PRO A 58 4.24 10.76 -25.01
N ASP A 59 4.56 11.56 -24.00
CA ASP A 59 5.11 11.16 -22.70
C ASP A 59 4.03 10.77 -21.67
N GLY A 60 2.75 10.94 -22.00
CA GLY A 60 1.58 10.67 -21.16
C GLY A 60 1.12 11.87 -20.33
N THR A 61 1.71 13.05 -20.50
CA THR A 61 1.36 14.24 -19.72
C THR A 61 0.03 14.82 -20.20
N PRO A 62 -0.98 15.00 -19.33
CA PRO A 62 -2.24 15.61 -19.73
C PRO A 62 -2.04 17.10 -20.02
N PHE A 63 -2.52 17.57 -21.17
CA PHE A 63 -2.54 18.99 -21.52
C PHE A 63 -3.96 19.45 -21.85
N ARG A 64 -4.15 20.78 -21.85
CA ARG A 64 -5.36 21.41 -22.35
C ARG A 64 -4.97 22.35 -23.48
N VAL A 65 -5.79 22.39 -24.52
CA VAL A 65 -5.64 23.35 -25.59
C VAL A 65 -6.37 24.63 -25.20
N ASP A 66 -5.70 25.77 -25.24
CA ASP A 66 -6.34 27.07 -24.99
C ASP A 66 -7.26 27.47 -26.15
N ALA A 67 -7.96 28.60 -26.01
CA ALA A 67 -8.84 29.13 -27.06
C ALA A 67 -8.11 29.49 -28.37
N GLN A 68 -6.77 29.55 -28.33
CA GLN A 68 -5.90 29.90 -29.46
C GLN A 68 -5.26 28.66 -30.10
N GLY A 69 -5.52 27.46 -29.58
CA GLY A 69 -4.92 26.23 -30.10
C GLY A 69 -3.56 25.88 -29.47
N ASN A 70 -3.07 26.63 -28.48
CA ASN A 70 -1.80 26.32 -27.83
C ASN A 70 -2.00 25.27 -26.74
N GLU A 71 -1.07 24.32 -26.67
CA GLU A 71 -1.02 23.30 -25.62
C GLU A 71 -0.55 23.95 -24.31
N ILE A 72 -1.48 24.24 -23.42
CA ILE A 72 -1.17 24.62 -22.03
C ILE A 72 -1.08 23.33 -21.23
N VAL A 73 0.14 22.99 -20.80
CA VAL A 73 0.35 21.91 -19.82
C VAL A 73 -0.50 22.22 -18.61
N ASP A 74 -1.44 21.34 -18.31
CA ASP A 74 -2.35 21.52 -17.19
C ASP A 74 -1.56 21.20 -15.92
N TYR A 75 -0.84 22.20 -15.42
CA TYR A 75 0.04 22.08 -14.25
C TYR A 75 -0.72 21.54 -13.02
N ILE A 76 -2.04 21.78 -12.96
CA ILE A 76 -2.91 21.18 -11.93
C ILE A 76 -2.99 19.66 -12.15
N ALA A 77 -3.24 19.21 -13.37
CA ALA A 77 -3.28 17.79 -13.69
C ALA A 77 -1.92 17.08 -13.49
N GLU A 78 -0.79 17.75 -13.80
CA GLU A 78 0.55 17.23 -13.51
C GLU A 78 0.78 17.08 -11.99
N LEU A 79 0.42 18.09 -11.20
CA LEU A 79 0.50 18.05 -9.75
C LEU A 79 -0.42 16.96 -9.16
N GLU A 80 -1.63 16.80 -9.68
CA GLU A 80 -2.56 15.75 -9.27
C GLU A 80 -2.01 14.35 -9.59
N HIS A 81 -1.40 14.17 -10.76
CA HIS A 81 -0.73 12.95 -11.14
C HIS A 81 0.46 12.65 -10.22
N ALA A 82 1.30 13.64 -9.92
CA ALA A 82 2.42 13.51 -8.99
C ALA A 82 1.96 13.13 -7.58
N VAL A 83 0.87 13.75 -7.07
CA VAL A 83 0.28 13.40 -5.78
C VAL A 83 -0.26 11.96 -5.79
N ARG A 84 -0.93 11.52 -6.86
CA ARG A 84 -1.44 10.15 -7.01
C ARG A 84 -0.31 9.14 -7.01
N TYR A 85 0.73 9.37 -7.80
CA TYR A 85 1.93 8.54 -7.85
C TYR A 85 2.62 8.42 -6.49
N LEU A 86 2.78 9.55 -5.77
CA LEU A 86 3.37 9.55 -4.44
C LEU A 86 2.52 8.78 -3.42
N LYS A 87 1.18 8.90 -3.48
CA LYS A 87 0.26 8.14 -2.62
C LYS A 87 0.36 6.63 -2.86
N GLU A 88 0.38 6.19 -4.11
CA GLU A 88 0.57 4.79 -4.46
C GLU A 88 1.91 4.26 -3.97
N ARG A 89 2.98 5.07 -4.11
CA ARG A 89 4.31 4.72 -3.62
C ARG A 89 4.35 4.56 -2.10
N VAL A 90 3.69 5.47 -1.36
CA VAL A 90 3.57 5.38 0.09
C VAL A 90 2.81 4.11 0.50
N SER A 91 1.67 3.83 -0.13
CA SER A 91 0.88 2.62 0.15
C SER A 91 1.70 1.33 -0.07
N SER A 92 2.47 1.27 -1.15
CA SER A 92 3.39 0.14 -1.41
C SER A 92 4.48 0.01 -0.33
N LEU A 93 5.03 1.12 0.18
CA LEU A 93 6.04 1.11 1.23
C LEU A 93 5.47 0.73 2.60
N GLU A 94 4.22 1.12 2.89
CA GLU A 94 3.51 0.73 4.11
C GLU A 94 3.28 -0.78 4.13
N LEU A 95 2.81 -1.36 3.03
CA LEU A 95 2.61 -2.81 2.89
C LEU A 95 3.95 -3.58 3.04
N ASP A 96 5.03 -3.07 2.46
CA ASP A 96 6.37 -3.64 2.64
C ASP A 96 6.86 -3.55 4.10
N SER A 97 6.57 -2.44 4.78
CA SER A 97 6.87 -2.24 6.20
C SER A 97 6.09 -3.23 7.08
N GLU A 98 4.81 -3.44 6.82
CA GLU A 98 3.98 -4.43 7.52
C GLU A 98 4.49 -5.85 7.32
N ASN A 99 4.82 -6.22 6.08
CA ASN A 99 5.42 -7.53 5.78
C ASN A 99 6.74 -7.76 6.53
N LYS A 100 7.62 -6.75 6.56
CA LYS A 100 8.87 -6.82 7.34
C LYS A 100 8.59 -6.94 8.85
N ASN A 101 7.61 -6.21 9.38
CA ASN A 101 7.20 -6.33 10.78
C ASN A 101 6.67 -7.72 11.12
N LEU A 102 5.89 -8.34 10.23
CA LEU A 102 5.41 -9.72 10.40
C LEU A 102 6.57 -10.73 10.42
N ILE A 103 7.56 -10.56 9.54
CA ILE A 103 8.77 -11.38 9.54
C ILE A 103 9.54 -11.20 10.86
N ILE A 104 9.74 -9.96 11.31
CA ILE A 104 10.40 -9.67 12.60
C ILE A 104 9.63 -10.31 13.75
N LYS A 105 8.29 -10.20 13.80
CA LYS A 105 7.45 -10.86 14.81
C LYS A 105 7.66 -12.38 14.80
N ARG A 106 7.66 -13.01 13.62
CA ARG A 106 7.91 -14.47 13.49
C ARG A 106 9.32 -14.86 13.93
N LEU A 107 10.34 -14.07 13.60
CA LEU A 107 11.72 -14.32 14.01
C LEU A 107 11.91 -14.12 15.52
N LYS A 108 11.29 -13.09 16.11
CA LYS A 108 11.30 -12.85 17.57
C LYS A 108 10.58 -13.98 18.32
N ALA A 109 9.44 -14.46 17.81
CA ALA A 109 8.75 -15.62 18.38
C ALA A 109 9.59 -16.90 18.29
N LYS A 110 10.28 -17.15 17.16
CA LYS A 110 11.24 -18.26 17.05
C LYS A 110 12.38 -18.13 18.05
N ARG A 111 12.90 -16.91 18.25
CA ARG A 111 13.96 -16.62 19.22
C ARG A 111 13.49 -16.87 20.66
N SER A 112 12.26 -16.50 21.04
CA SER A 112 11.73 -16.77 22.39
C SER A 112 11.51 -18.26 22.66
N CYS A 113 11.09 -19.04 21.67
CA CYS A 113 11.02 -20.50 21.79
C CYS A 113 12.41 -21.14 21.98
N LEU A 114 13.46 -20.52 21.46
CA LEU A 114 14.85 -20.99 21.60
C LEU A 114 15.48 -20.55 22.93
N SER A 115 15.22 -19.32 23.38
CA SER A 115 15.80 -18.78 24.63
C SER A 115 15.18 -19.37 25.89
N ASN A 116 13.93 -19.80 25.83
CA ASN A 116 13.24 -20.38 27.00
C ASN A 116 13.61 -21.84 27.25
N GLY A 117 14.55 -22.41 26.50
CA GLY A 117 14.94 -23.80 26.62
C GLY A 117 13.78 -24.71 26.29
N LEU A 118 13.78 -25.29 25.08
CA LEU A 118 13.31 -26.66 24.99
C LEU A 118 14.14 -27.44 26.01
N LYS A 119 13.61 -27.58 27.24
CA LYS A 119 13.81 -28.78 28.03
C LYS A 119 13.59 -29.87 26.99
N LYS A 120 14.67 -30.58 26.64
CA LYS A 120 14.55 -31.87 25.96
C LYS A 120 13.36 -32.55 26.65
N PRO A 121 12.35 -33.09 25.93
CA PRO A 121 11.51 -34.08 26.58
C PRO A 121 12.52 -35.10 27.13
N SER A 122 12.74 -35.10 28.43
CA SER A 122 13.42 -36.20 29.08
C SER A 122 12.45 -37.33 28.86
N ILE A 123 12.70 -38.11 27.81
CA ILE A 123 12.27 -39.50 27.78
C ILE A 123 12.92 -40.05 29.05
N SER A 124 12.15 -40.06 30.13
CA SER A 124 12.53 -40.74 31.35
C SER A 124 12.77 -42.18 30.93
N GLU A 125 13.95 -42.70 31.24
CA GLU A 125 14.38 -44.09 30.98
C GLU A 125 13.49 -45.15 31.68
N ARG A 126 12.30 -44.77 32.17
CA ARG A 126 11.31 -45.66 32.80
C ARG A 126 10.37 -46.37 31.83
N ASP A 127 10.40 -46.05 30.54
CA ASP A 127 9.57 -46.73 29.52
C ASP A 127 10.34 -47.79 28.70
N LEU A 128 11.59 -48.11 29.05
CA LEU A 128 12.41 -49.09 28.31
C LEU A 128 12.44 -50.51 28.90
N ILE A 129 11.64 -50.80 29.93
CA ILE A 129 11.53 -52.16 30.48
C ILE A 129 10.05 -52.51 30.70
N ARG A 130 9.37 -52.99 29.66
CA ARG A 130 8.31 -53.98 29.81
C ARG A 130 8.09 -54.80 28.54
N ASP A 131 7.98 -56.09 28.76
CA ASP A 131 8.23 -57.18 27.84
C ASP A 131 7.15 -57.46 26.77
N SER A 132 7.64 -58.15 25.74
CA SER A 132 6.97 -59.18 24.92
C SER A 132 5.74 -58.78 24.10
N HIS A 133 5.95 -58.54 22.80
CA HIS A 133 5.55 -59.46 21.71
C HIS A 133 6.07 -58.93 20.36
N PRO A 134 6.59 -59.79 19.46
CA PRO A 134 7.01 -59.34 18.14
C PRO A 134 5.84 -59.43 17.17
N THR A 135 5.48 -58.32 16.54
CA THR A 135 4.86 -58.36 15.21
C THR A 135 5.08 -57.04 14.50
N GLU A 136 5.68 -57.16 13.32
CA GLU A 136 6.05 -56.08 12.43
C GLU A 136 4.85 -55.20 12.05
N LYS A 137 5.00 -53.87 12.21
CA LYS A 137 4.67 -52.88 11.17
C LYS A 137 5.11 -51.47 11.60
N ALA A 138 6.24 -51.06 11.03
CA ALA A 138 6.67 -49.69 10.72
C ALA A 138 6.19 -48.54 11.64
N ALA A 139 6.93 -48.31 12.73
CA ALA A 139 6.91 -47.05 13.47
C ALA A 139 7.57 -45.91 12.66
N PRO A 140 7.06 -44.67 12.75
CA PRO A 140 7.59 -43.54 12.01
C PRO A 140 8.97 -43.16 12.55
N LYS A 141 9.98 -43.08 11.66
CA LYS A 141 11.30 -42.53 11.97
C LYS A 141 11.16 -41.20 12.73
N GLU A 142 11.48 -41.22 14.01
CA GLU A 142 11.64 -40.03 14.84
C GLU A 142 12.63 -39.10 14.15
N ARG A 143 12.12 -37.98 13.65
CA ARG A 143 12.94 -36.90 13.11
C ARG A 143 13.75 -36.33 14.27
N SER A 144 15.01 -36.72 14.36
CA SER A 144 16.00 -36.09 15.22
C SER A 144 15.87 -34.57 15.12
N VAL A 145 15.38 -33.94 16.19
CA VAL A 145 15.31 -32.50 16.32
C VAL A 145 16.76 -32.02 16.34
N CYS A 146 17.23 -31.51 15.19
CA CYS A 146 18.59 -31.02 15.08
C CYS A 146 18.84 -29.93 16.14
N PRO A 147 19.83 -30.07 17.04
CA PRO A 147 20.18 -29.01 17.96
C PRO A 147 20.68 -27.82 17.14
N PHE A 148 19.95 -26.70 17.23
CA PHE A 148 20.35 -25.46 16.59
C PHE A 148 21.72 -25.03 17.13
N THR A 149 22.68 -24.83 16.24
CA THR A 149 24.04 -24.48 16.63
C THR A 149 24.11 -23.01 17.05
N LYS A 150 25.01 -22.66 17.98
CA LYS A 150 25.27 -21.27 18.42
C LYS A 150 25.48 -20.30 17.24
N ALA A 151 26.04 -20.80 16.13
CA ALA A 151 26.23 -20.06 14.87
C ALA A 151 24.91 -19.66 14.20
N GLN A 152 23.90 -20.54 14.20
CA GLN A 152 22.58 -20.25 13.64
C GLN A 152 21.84 -19.20 14.48
N TYR A 153 22.07 -19.16 15.79
CA TYR A 153 21.50 -18.13 16.66
C TYR A 153 22.11 -16.75 16.39
N THR A 154 23.44 -16.66 16.21
CA THR A 154 24.11 -15.40 15.85
C THR A 154 23.70 -14.91 14.46
N ASP A 155 23.50 -15.80 13.49
CA ASP A 155 23.02 -15.43 12.15
C ASP A 155 21.59 -14.87 12.21
N LEU A 156 20.71 -15.50 12.99
CA LEU A 156 19.36 -15.00 13.26
C LEU A 156 19.38 -13.61 13.92
N GLN A 157 20.28 -13.37 14.87
CA GLN A 157 20.43 -12.05 15.52
C GLN A 157 20.87 -10.97 14.54
N ASN A 158 21.91 -11.25 13.74
CA ASN A 158 22.40 -10.31 12.73
C ASN A 158 21.32 -9.97 11.71
N ARG A 159 20.52 -10.97 11.32
CA ARG A 159 19.43 -10.78 10.36
C ARG A 159 18.26 -9.98 10.92
N VAL A 160 17.95 -10.12 12.22
CA VAL A 160 16.97 -9.27 12.89
C VAL A 160 17.46 -7.82 12.92
N LEU A 161 18.74 -7.60 13.23
CA LEU A 161 19.34 -6.26 13.30
C LEU A 161 19.36 -5.58 11.91
N GLU A 162 19.76 -6.30 10.85
CA GLU A 162 19.73 -5.80 9.47
C GLU A 162 18.29 -5.42 9.03
N LEU A 163 17.29 -6.22 9.41
CA LEU A 163 15.89 -5.92 9.13
C LEU A 163 15.39 -4.70 9.91
N GLU A 164 15.79 -4.53 11.17
CA GLU A 164 15.43 -3.36 11.98
C GLU A 164 16.05 -2.07 11.40
N GLU A 165 17.30 -2.11 10.94
CA GLU A 165 17.92 -0.99 10.23
C GLU A 165 17.20 -0.67 8.91
N SER A 166 16.89 -1.69 8.10
CA SER A 166 16.14 -1.51 6.84
C SER A 166 14.77 -0.88 7.10
N LEU A 167 14.10 -1.28 8.18
CA LEU A 167 12.79 -0.75 8.56
C LEU A 167 12.89 0.71 9.04
N SER A 168 13.94 1.05 9.79
CA SER A 168 14.23 2.43 10.19
C SER A 168 14.45 3.34 8.98
N ARG A 169 15.21 2.90 7.96
CA ARG A 169 15.40 3.64 6.70
C ARG A 169 14.08 3.82 5.96
N SER A 170 13.29 2.75 5.82
CA SER A 170 11.96 2.79 5.22
C SER A 170 11.05 3.80 5.90
N ARG A 171 11.04 3.87 7.25
CA ARG A 171 10.26 4.84 8.02
C ARG A 171 10.71 6.28 7.83
N LYS A 172 12.02 6.51 7.65
CA LYS A 172 12.54 7.85 7.35
C LYS A 172 12.12 8.29 5.94
N GLU A 173 12.20 7.39 4.97
CA GLU A 173 11.76 7.64 3.59
C GLU A 173 10.25 7.93 3.53
N THR A 174 9.40 7.16 4.21
CA THR A 174 7.95 7.43 4.23
C THR A 174 7.65 8.78 4.87
N LYS A 175 8.30 9.13 5.99
CA LYS A 175 8.16 10.46 6.60
C LYS A 175 8.56 11.60 5.65
N ALA A 176 9.65 11.43 4.90
CA ALA A 176 10.09 12.41 3.92
C ALA A 176 9.08 12.55 2.76
N LEU A 177 8.48 11.44 2.30
CA LEU A 177 7.43 11.48 1.28
C LEU A 177 6.16 12.17 1.77
N TYR A 178 5.72 11.92 3.01
CA TYR A 178 4.59 12.64 3.60
C TYR A 178 4.83 14.15 3.70
N ALA A 179 6.05 14.56 4.07
CA ALA A 179 6.41 15.98 4.09
C ALA A 179 6.32 16.61 2.69
N LYS A 180 6.77 15.90 1.63
CA LYS A 180 6.64 16.34 0.24
C LYS A 180 5.18 16.44 -0.21
N ILE A 181 4.34 15.45 0.13
CA ILE A 181 2.90 15.48 -0.18
C ILE A 181 2.25 16.68 0.50
N SER A 182 2.55 16.93 1.78
CA SER A 182 2.01 18.08 2.51
C SER A 182 2.43 19.40 1.87
N ALA A 183 3.70 19.53 1.46
CA ALA A 183 4.20 20.73 0.79
C ALA A 183 3.50 20.97 -0.56
N LEU A 184 3.31 19.92 -1.37
CA LEU A 184 2.58 20.00 -2.64
C LEU A 184 1.10 20.37 -2.43
N GLN A 185 0.45 19.80 -1.41
CA GLN A 185 -0.93 20.16 -1.07
C GLN A 185 -1.06 21.62 -0.64
N SER A 186 -0.13 22.13 0.18
CA SER A 186 -0.07 23.55 0.53
C SER A 186 0.15 24.42 -0.71
N HIS A 187 1.02 24.01 -1.64
CA HIS A 187 1.25 24.71 -2.90
C HIS A 187 -0.02 24.77 -3.75
N MET A 188 -0.75 23.65 -3.93
CA MET A 188 -2.02 23.62 -4.66
C MET A 188 -3.09 24.52 -4.02
N LEU A 189 -3.17 24.55 -2.68
CA LEU A 189 -4.11 25.41 -1.97
C LEU A 189 -3.78 26.90 -2.16
N ASN A 190 -2.49 27.26 -2.11
CA ASN A 190 -2.04 28.64 -2.36
C ASN A 190 -2.24 29.05 -3.82
N PHE A 191 -1.97 28.15 -4.77
CA PHE A 191 -2.21 28.39 -6.19
C PHE A 191 -3.70 28.63 -6.48
N ASN A 192 -4.59 27.80 -5.92
CA ASN A 192 -6.04 28.00 -6.04
C ASN A 192 -6.52 29.31 -5.41
N ARG A 193 -5.91 29.75 -4.30
CA ARG A 193 -6.18 31.09 -3.73
C ARG A 193 -5.73 32.21 -4.66
N GLY A 194 -4.56 32.09 -5.28
CA GLY A 194 -4.06 33.04 -6.28
C GLY A 194 -4.95 33.15 -7.51
N LEU A 195 -5.51 32.03 -7.98
CA LEU A 195 -6.49 32.03 -9.07
C LEU A 195 -7.81 32.72 -8.69
N SER A 196 -8.23 32.66 -7.43
CA SER A 196 -9.44 33.37 -6.96
C SER A 196 -9.25 34.89 -6.82
N THR A 197 -8.01 35.39 -6.80
CA THR A 197 -7.70 36.83 -6.81
C THR A 197 -7.62 37.44 -8.21
N PHE A 198 -7.61 36.63 -9.27
CA PHE A 198 -7.81 37.14 -10.63
C PHE A 198 -9.31 37.37 -10.85
N ALA A 199 -9.70 38.64 -10.83
CA ALA A 199 -11.06 39.12 -10.99
C ALA A 199 -11.66 38.63 -12.32
N TYR A 200 -12.64 37.74 -12.25
CA TYR A 200 -13.55 37.49 -13.36
C TYR A 200 -14.59 38.62 -13.42
N PRO A 201 -14.98 39.08 -14.62
CA PRO A 201 -16.06 40.05 -14.77
C PRO A 201 -17.37 39.51 -14.19
N GLU A 202 -18.28 40.43 -13.83
CA GLU A 202 -19.24 40.31 -12.73
C GLU A 202 -20.37 39.25 -12.76
N PRO A 203 -20.75 38.52 -13.84
CA PRO A 203 -21.88 37.58 -13.71
C PRO A 203 -21.56 36.28 -12.95
N VAL A 204 -20.30 35.96 -12.65
CA VAL A 204 -19.92 34.72 -11.92
C VAL A 204 -19.93 34.90 -10.40
N PHE A 205 -19.93 36.14 -9.91
CA PHE A 205 -19.82 36.44 -8.48
C PHE A 205 -21.08 36.04 -7.68
N THR A 206 -22.26 36.15 -8.30
CA THR A 206 -23.56 35.79 -7.68
C THR A 206 -23.76 34.28 -7.52
N LEU A 207 -23.31 33.46 -8.48
CA LEU A 207 -23.34 32.00 -8.36
C LEU A 207 -22.34 31.50 -7.31
N THR A 208 -21.17 32.12 -7.21
CA THR A 208 -20.13 31.71 -6.26
C THR A 208 -20.55 31.95 -4.80
N LEU A 209 -21.27 33.05 -4.53
CA LEU A 209 -21.87 33.36 -3.23
C LEU A 209 -22.98 32.36 -2.84
N ALA A 210 -23.78 31.90 -3.80
CA ALA A 210 -24.85 30.91 -3.55
C ALA A 210 -24.32 29.49 -3.26
N PHE A 211 -23.18 29.10 -3.84
CA PHE A 211 -22.60 27.75 -3.66
C PHE A 211 -21.64 27.61 -2.48
N ASN A 212 -21.13 28.71 -1.92
CA ASN A 212 -20.24 28.70 -0.76
C ASN A 212 -20.83 28.02 0.50
N PRO A 213 -22.09 28.26 0.91
CA PRO A 213 -22.67 27.58 2.08
C PRO A 213 -22.90 26.08 1.84
N VAL A 214 -23.20 25.67 0.60
CA VAL A 214 -23.35 24.26 0.25
C VAL A 214 -21.99 23.55 0.28
N LYS A 215 -20.94 24.18 -0.25
CA LYS A 215 -19.56 23.65 -0.19
C LYS A 215 -19.05 23.54 1.24
N SER A 216 -19.34 24.51 2.11
CA SER A 216 -18.92 24.47 3.51
C SER A 216 -19.63 23.36 4.29
N LEU A 217 -20.93 23.17 4.10
CA LEU A 217 -21.71 22.07 4.69
C LEU A 217 -21.23 20.69 4.21
N LEU A 218 -20.92 20.55 2.92
CA LEU A 218 -20.42 19.30 2.35
C LEU A 218 -19.02 18.95 2.90
N ARG A 219 -18.14 19.96 3.03
CA ARG A 219 -16.82 19.80 3.68
C ARG A 219 -16.95 19.47 5.15
N GLN A 220 -17.86 20.12 5.88
CA GLN A 220 -18.07 19.88 7.30
C GLN A 220 -18.58 18.45 7.55
N ARG A 221 -19.48 17.93 6.70
CA ARG A 221 -19.93 16.53 6.76
C ARG A 221 -18.83 15.54 6.40
N GLN A 222 -17.99 15.86 5.42
CA GLN A 222 -16.84 14.99 5.08
C GLN A 222 -15.82 14.95 6.21
N VAL A 223 -15.51 16.10 6.83
CA VAL A 223 -14.60 16.17 7.98
C VAL A 223 -15.18 15.42 9.18
N SER A 224 -16.48 15.58 9.49
CA SER A 224 -17.10 14.85 10.60
C SER A 224 -17.09 13.33 10.38
N ASN A 225 -17.32 12.87 9.15
CA ASN A 225 -17.26 11.43 8.82
C ASN A 225 -15.84 10.89 8.91
N LEU A 226 -14.84 11.64 8.44
CA LEU A 226 -13.44 11.25 8.54
C LEU A 226 -12.95 11.22 10.00
N GLU A 227 -13.37 12.18 10.83
CA GLU A 227 -13.07 12.19 12.26
C GLU A 227 -13.71 11.01 13.00
N ALA A 228 -14.93 10.61 12.62
CA ALA A 228 -15.59 9.44 13.18
C ALA A 228 -14.83 8.15 12.85
N LEU A 229 -14.44 7.97 11.59
CA LEU A 229 -13.64 6.81 11.15
C LEU A 229 -12.28 6.75 11.84
N LEU A 230 -11.62 7.91 12.01
CA LEU A 230 -10.32 7.99 12.67
C LEU A 230 -10.41 7.65 14.17
N LYS A 231 -11.48 8.09 14.85
CA LYS A 231 -11.77 7.70 16.24
C LYS A 231 -12.06 6.20 16.38
N GLU A 232 -12.74 5.61 15.41
CA GLU A 232 -13.04 4.17 15.40
C GLU A 232 -11.77 3.33 15.19
N GLU A 233 -10.90 3.73 14.25
CA GLU A 233 -9.62 3.07 14.01
C GLU A 233 -8.68 3.18 15.22
N GLN A 234 -8.65 4.33 15.91
CA GLN A 234 -7.90 4.50 17.16
C GLN A 234 -8.41 3.55 18.26
N LYS A 235 -9.73 3.42 18.44
CA LYS A 235 -10.32 2.46 19.38
C LYS A 235 -9.93 1.02 19.06
N GLN A 236 -9.91 0.64 17.78
CA GLN A 236 -9.48 -0.70 17.36
C GLN A 236 -7.99 -0.95 17.66
N LYS A 237 -7.12 0.03 17.39
CA LYS A 237 -5.68 -0.04 17.70
C LYS A 237 -5.41 -0.15 19.20
N GLU A 238 -6.16 0.59 20.03
CA GLU A 238 -6.06 0.47 21.50
C GLU A 238 -6.53 -0.89 22.01
N ALA A 239 -7.61 -1.43 21.45
CA ALA A 239 -8.09 -2.77 21.78
C ALA A 239 -7.06 -3.85 21.41
N GLU A 240 -6.42 -3.74 20.24
CA GLU A 240 -5.36 -4.65 19.83
C GLU A 240 -4.12 -4.54 20.73
N LYS A 241 -3.71 -3.31 21.09
CA LYS A 241 -2.62 -3.07 22.04
C LYS A 241 -2.89 -3.72 23.41
N LYS A 242 -4.13 -3.60 23.92
CA LYS A 242 -4.55 -4.27 25.17
C LYS A 242 -4.48 -5.80 25.04
N LYS A 243 -4.92 -6.39 23.93
CA LYS A 243 -4.81 -7.84 23.67
C LYS A 243 -3.36 -8.31 23.64
N ILE A 244 -2.47 -7.54 23.01
CA ILE A 244 -1.02 -7.86 22.94
C ILE A 244 -0.39 -7.77 24.33
N LEU A 245 -0.71 -6.74 25.12
CA LEU A 245 -0.22 -6.59 26.51
C LEU A 245 -0.71 -7.72 27.42
N ALA A 246 -1.99 -8.11 27.32
CA ALA A 246 -2.53 -9.24 28.08
C ALA A 246 -1.79 -10.55 27.74
N ARG A 247 -1.51 -10.78 26.45
CA ARG A 247 -0.76 -11.95 25.99
C ARG A 247 0.71 -11.93 26.46
N ALA A 248 1.35 -10.76 26.46
CA ALA A 248 2.72 -10.61 26.97
C ALA A 248 2.80 -10.85 28.48
N ASN A 249 1.83 -10.36 29.25
CA ASN A 249 1.75 -10.57 30.70
C ASN A 249 1.47 -12.04 31.05
N ALA A 250 0.65 -12.75 30.27
CA ALA A 250 0.44 -14.19 30.44
C ALA A 250 1.74 -15.00 30.23
N ILE A 251 2.56 -14.62 29.24
CA ILE A 251 3.87 -15.23 28.98
C ILE A 251 4.85 -14.93 30.12
N ASN A 252 4.86 -13.70 30.65
CA ASN A 252 5.73 -13.34 31.78
C ASN A 252 5.36 -14.06 33.08
N ARG A 253 4.06 -14.27 33.36
CA ARG A 253 3.61 -15.06 34.52
C ARG A 253 4.03 -16.53 34.45
N GLN A 254 4.22 -17.08 33.25
CA GLN A 254 4.77 -18.42 33.04
C GLN A 254 6.30 -18.46 33.18
N ALA A 255 6.99 -17.32 33.16
CA ALA A 255 8.45 -17.23 33.23
C ALA A 255 8.99 -16.97 34.65
N THR A 256 8.15 -16.63 35.62
CA THR A 256 8.55 -16.42 37.02
C THR A 256 8.59 -17.73 37.80
N HIS A 257 9.58 -18.57 37.50
CA HIS A 257 10.22 -19.45 38.47
C HIS A 257 11.73 -19.42 38.22
N PRO A 258 12.48 -18.53 38.88
CA PRO A 258 13.92 -18.46 38.70
C PRO A 258 14.58 -19.48 39.63
N GLN A 259 15.08 -20.59 39.06
CA GLN A 259 16.18 -21.30 39.68
C GLN A 259 17.48 -20.65 39.23
N ILE A 260 18.11 -20.01 40.22
CA ILE A 260 19.48 -19.48 40.22
C ILE A 260 20.41 -20.60 39.77
N LEU A 261 21.30 -20.32 38.81
CA LEU A 261 22.63 -20.92 38.77
C LEU A 261 23.56 -20.02 37.96
N SER A 262 24.45 -19.39 38.71
CA SER A 262 25.63 -18.65 38.30
C SER A 262 26.57 -19.50 37.47
N SER A 263 27.11 -18.94 36.38
CA SER A 263 28.46 -19.28 35.95
C SER A 263 29.13 -18.10 35.24
N SER A 264 30.29 -17.80 35.82
CA SER A 264 31.43 -16.98 35.48
C SER A 264 31.97 -17.09 34.05
N THR A 265 32.68 -15.99 33.70
CA THR A 265 33.85 -15.86 32.79
C THR A 265 33.62 -16.13 31.29
N SER A 266 34.24 -15.43 30.32
CA SER A 266 35.51 -14.71 30.29
C SER A 266 35.55 -13.67 29.16
N GLN A 267 36.53 -12.79 29.28
CA GLN A 267 36.90 -11.64 28.47
C GLN A 267 37.06 -11.91 26.95
N GLY A 268 36.66 -10.89 26.19
CA GLY A 268 37.49 -10.22 25.20
C GLY A 268 38.38 -11.06 24.27
N ARG A 269 37.87 -11.42 23.10
CA ARG A 269 38.70 -11.52 21.88
C ARG A 269 37.94 -10.95 20.69
N LYS A 270 38.48 -9.88 20.09
CA LYS A 270 38.17 -9.40 18.74
C LYS A 270 38.60 -10.46 17.72
N GLY A 271 37.85 -11.56 17.65
CA GLY A 271 38.04 -12.60 16.66
C GLY A 271 37.48 -12.13 15.33
N ARG A 272 38.34 -11.95 14.31
CA ARG A 272 37.93 -11.96 12.91
C ARG A 272 37.05 -13.20 12.71
N PHE A 273 35.75 -13.00 12.48
CA PHE A 273 34.80 -14.05 12.12
C PHE A 273 35.21 -14.67 10.79
N LYS A 274 36.16 -15.60 10.81
CA LYS A 274 36.34 -16.57 9.73
C LYS A 274 35.14 -17.50 9.81
N PHE A 275 34.07 -17.14 9.09
CA PHE A 275 32.95 -18.03 8.87
C PHE A 275 33.52 -19.40 8.49
N LYS A 276 33.09 -20.47 9.18
CA LYS A 276 33.21 -21.85 8.70
C LYS A 276 32.28 -21.95 7.47
N SER A 277 32.70 -21.32 6.36
CA SER A 277 31.84 -20.68 5.35
C SER A 277 31.33 -21.59 4.24
N TYR A 278 31.71 -22.87 4.22
CA TYR A 278 31.35 -23.76 3.13
C TYR A 278 29.89 -24.24 3.18
N GLY A 279 29.36 -24.50 4.39
CA GLY A 279 27.98 -24.97 4.56
C GLY A 279 26.93 -23.93 4.17
N ASP A 280 27.12 -22.69 4.60
CA ASP A 280 26.17 -21.60 4.33
C ASP A 280 26.15 -21.21 2.85
N VAL A 281 27.33 -21.19 2.21
CA VAL A 281 27.42 -20.97 0.76
C VAL A 281 26.68 -22.08 0.01
N TYR A 282 26.86 -23.35 0.40
CA TYR A 282 26.19 -24.48 -0.25
C TYR A 282 24.66 -24.46 -0.12
N ILE A 283 24.14 -24.12 1.07
CA ILE A 283 22.69 -23.99 1.28
C ILE A 283 22.13 -22.85 0.43
N LEU A 284 22.83 -21.71 0.40
CA LEU A 284 22.43 -20.55 -0.40
C LEU A 284 22.47 -20.85 -1.90
N THR A 285 23.55 -21.46 -2.41
CA THR A 285 23.65 -21.83 -3.83
C THR A 285 22.55 -22.81 -4.22
N SER A 286 22.25 -23.81 -3.39
CA SER A 286 21.16 -24.75 -3.63
C SER A 286 19.80 -24.07 -3.77
N ARG A 287 19.54 -23.07 -2.89
CA ARG A 287 18.33 -22.25 -2.98
C ARG A 287 18.29 -21.43 -4.27
N ILE A 288 19.40 -20.77 -4.63
CA ILE A 288 19.46 -19.95 -5.84
C ILE A 288 19.34 -20.82 -7.10
N ILE A 289 19.85 -22.05 -7.11
CA ILE A 289 19.63 -22.99 -8.23
C ILE A 289 18.14 -23.27 -8.41
N LYS A 290 17.39 -23.50 -7.33
CA LYS A 290 15.93 -23.66 -7.39
C LYS A 290 15.26 -22.42 -7.97
N GLU A 291 15.69 -21.23 -7.56
CA GLU A 291 15.19 -19.96 -8.11
C GLU A 291 15.49 -19.80 -9.60
N ILE A 292 16.69 -20.17 -10.06
CA ILE A 292 17.07 -20.14 -11.49
C ILE A 292 16.22 -21.13 -12.30
N ASN A 293 16.00 -22.34 -11.79
CA ASN A 293 15.16 -23.33 -12.46
C ASN A 293 13.70 -22.86 -12.55
N SER A 294 13.18 -22.25 -11.47
CA SER A 294 11.87 -21.61 -11.45
C SER A 294 11.78 -20.47 -12.48
N ALA A 295 12.78 -19.58 -12.54
CA ALA A 295 12.84 -18.51 -13.54
C ALA A 295 12.89 -19.07 -14.98
N SER A 296 13.63 -20.16 -15.19
CA SER A 296 13.73 -20.83 -16.49
C SER A 296 12.39 -21.43 -16.94
N ALA A 297 11.62 -22.00 -16.02
CA ALA A 297 10.26 -22.48 -16.30
C ALA A 297 9.32 -21.33 -16.67
N LEU A 298 9.39 -20.20 -15.96
CA LEU A 298 8.63 -18.99 -16.29
C LEU A 298 9.02 -18.41 -17.65
N LEU A 299 10.31 -18.43 -17.99
CA LEU A 299 10.80 -17.97 -19.30
C LEU A 299 10.24 -18.83 -20.45
N LYS A 300 10.21 -20.16 -20.27
CA LYS A 300 9.58 -21.09 -21.22
C LYS A 300 8.10 -20.76 -21.39
N LYS A 301 7.38 -20.54 -20.28
CA LYS A 301 5.97 -20.14 -20.28
C LYS A 301 5.75 -18.82 -21.02
N ARG A 302 6.58 -17.80 -20.75
CA ARG A 302 6.52 -16.51 -21.44
C ARG A 302 6.66 -16.69 -22.95
N ASN A 303 7.66 -17.45 -23.39
CA ASN A 303 7.91 -17.66 -24.81
C ASN A 303 6.78 -18.46 -25.47
N SER A 304 6.18 -19.45 -24.79
CA SER A 304 5.03 -20.18 -25.33
C SER A 304 3.78 -19.32 -25.45
N GLU A 305 3.49 -18.48 -24.45
CA GLU A 305 2.34 -17.57 -24.48
C GLU A 305 2.49 -16.51 -25.57
N TYR A 306 3.71 -15.96 -25.72
CA TYR A 306 4.00 -15.02 -26.79
C TYR A 306 3.88 -15.65 -28.18
N ARG A 307 4.36 -16.89 -28.38
CA ARG A 307 4.17 -17.60 -29.65
C ARG A 307 2.70 -17.81 -29.98
N ARG A 308 1.88 -18.21 -29.00
CA ARG A 308 0.41 -18.34 -29.15
C ARG A 308 -0.26 -17.02 -29.49
N TYR A 309 0.21 -15.93 -28.87
CA TYR A 309 -0.27 -14.59 -29.19
C TYR A 309 0.09 -14.21 -30.64
N ALA A 310 1.36 -14.37 -31.02
CA ALA A 310 1.88 -13.99 -32.33
C ALA A 310 1.32 -14.83 -33.49
N SER A 311 0.94 -16.09 -33.24
CA SER A 311 0.32 -16.94 -34.27
C SER A 311 -1.12 -16.52 -34.60
N THR A 312 -1.78 -15.76 -33.72
CA THR A 312 -3.10 -15.20 -34.01
C THR A 312 -2.89 -13.97 -34.89
N ARG A 313 -3.46 -13.90 -36.10
CA ARG A 313 -3.40 -12.69 -36.95
C ARG A 313 -4.02 -11.51 -36.18
N ARG A 314 -3.19 -10.64 -35.61
CA ARG A 314 -3.61 -9.50 -34.79
C ARG A 314 -3.07 -8.21 -35.39
N ALA A 315 -3.84 -7.15 -35.26
CA ALA A 315 -3.49 -5.81 -35.75
C ALA A 315 -2.28 -5.20 -35.01
N ILE A 316 -2.03 -5.61 -33.77
CA ILE A 316 -0.96 -5.07 -32.94
C ILE A 316 0.09 -6.15 -32.69
N SER A 317 1.35 -5.85 -33.04
CA SER A 317 2.52 -6.66 -32.70
C SER A 317 3.36 -5.94 -31.63
N PHE A 318 4.04 -6.69 -30.77
CA PHE A 318 4.96 -6.12 -29.78
C PHE A 318 6.18 -7.02 -29.62
N LYS A 319 7.31 -6.43 -29.22
CA LYS A 319 8.56 -7.16 -28.96
C LYS A 319 8.70 -7.42 -27.47
N LEU A 320 9.11 -8.64 -27.11
CA LEU A 320 9.41 -8.99 -25.72
C LEU A 320 10.73 -8.37 -25.25
N SER A 321 10.80 -8.02 -23.97
CA SER A 321 12.05 -7.62 -23.37
C SER A 321 13.04 -8.80 -23.31
N PRO A 322 14.35 -8.56 -23.53
CA PRO A 322 15.35 -9.60 -23.38
C PRO A 322 15.41 -10.05 -21.91
N ALA A 323 15.35 -11.37 -21.68
CA ALA A 323 15.37 -11.98 -20.35
C ALA A 323 16.79 -12.05 -19.77
N VAL A 324 17.45 -10.90 -19.70
CA VAL A 324 18.81 -10.72 -19.22
C VAL A 324 18.86 -9.77 -18.03
N SER A 325 19.84 -9.96 -17.15
CA SER A 325 20.08 -9.06 -16.02
C SER A 325 20.47 -7.66 -16.50
N SER A 326 20.55 -6.69 -15.59
CA SER A 326 21.05 -5.35 -15.93
C SER A 326 22.49 -5.35 -16.44
N ARG A 327 23.24 -6.44 -16.23
CA ARG A 327 24.60 -6.64 -16.75
C ARG A 327 24.65 -7.47 -18.03
N GLY A 328 23.49 -7.67 -18.69
CA GLY A 328 23.40 -8.45 -19.92
C GLY A 328 23.53 -9.96 -19.73
N ARG A 329 23.53 -10.47 -18.49
CA ARG A 329 23.74 -11.90 -18.24
C ARG A 329 22.46 -12.72 -18.38
N THR A 330 22.56 -13.86 -19.05
CA THR A 330 21.45 -14.82 -19.19
C THR A 330 21.30 -15.72 -17.95
N LEU A 331 20.13 -16.36 -17.76
CA LEU A 331 19.94 -17.35 -16.69
C LEU A 331 20.96 -18.51 -16.75
N GLY A 332 21.39 -18.89 -17.95
CA GLY A 332 22.42 -19.91 -18.15
C GLY A 332 23.80 -19.46 -17.63
N GLU A 333 24.21 -18.23 -17.95
CA GLU A 333 25.45 -17.64 -17.42
C GLU A 333 25.41 -17.44 -15.91
N LEU A 334 24.26 -17.03 -15.35
CA LEU A 334 24.09 -16.91 -13.90
C LEU A 334 24.21 -18.27 -13.20
N LYS A 335 23.66 -19.34 -13.81
CA LYS A 335 23.80 -20.71 -13.30
C LYS A 335 25.26 -21.17 -13.31
N ARG A 336 26.00 -20.88 -14.38
CA ARG A 336 27.45 -21.17 -14.47
C ARG A 336 28.22 -20.37 -13.42
N SER A 337 27.97 -19.07 -13.33
CA SER A 337 28.61 -18.18 -12.35
C SER A 337 28.38 -18.62 -10.91
N LEU A 338 27.18 -19.14 -10.61
CA LEU A 338 26.82 -19.63 -9.28
C LEU A 338 27.63 -20.86 -8.88
N LYS A 339 27.97 -21.74 -9.83
CA LYS A 339 28.82 -22.91 -9.59
C LYS A 339 30.22 -22.52 -9.11
N TYR A 340 30.71 -21.35 -9.53
CA TYR A 340 32.03 -20.82 -9.16
C TYR A 340 31.97 -19.79 -8.01
N ALA A 341 30.81 -19.55 -7.42
CA ALA A 341 30.66 -18.58 -6.34
C ALA A 341 31.29 -19.10 -5.03
N LYS A 342 32.52 -18.67 -4.74
CA LYS A 342 33.25 -19.04 -3.51
C LYS A 342 32.79 -18.29 -2.25
N THR A 343 32.00 -17.23 -2.40
CA THR A 343 31.59 -16.37 -1.29
C THR A 343 30.07 -16.16 -1.25
N VAL A 344 29.53 -15.99 -0.04
CA VAL A 344 28.11 -15.66 0.19
C VAL A 344 27.73 -14.39 -0.56
N ARG A 345 28.61 -13.38 -0.53
CA ARG A 345 28.39 -12.11 -1.23
C ARG A 345 28.22 -12.31 -2.74
N ALA A 346 29.05 -13.13 -3.38
CA ALA A 346 28.92 -13.44 -4.81
C ALA A 346 27.60 -14.16 -5.12
N ALA A 347 27.22 -15.15 -4.30
CA ALA A 347 25.94 -15.85 -4.45
C ALA A 347 24.73 -14.89 -4.29
N LEU A 348 24.76 -13.98 -3.32
CA LEU A 348 23.71 -12.98 -3.13
C LEU A 348 23.58 -12.01 -4.31
N TYR A 349 24.70 -11.59 -4.93
CA TYR A 349 24.64 -10.78 -6.14
C TYR A 349 23.97 -11.54 -7.29
N ILE A 350 24.32 -12.80 -7.50
CA ILE A 350 23.68 -13.65 -8.53
C ILE A 350 22.18 -13.77 -8.24
N ASN A 351 21.79 -13.97 -6.99
CA ASN A 351 20.37 -14.03 -6.61
C ASN A 351 19.62 -12.75 -6.99
N ARG A 352 20.21 -11.57 -6.75
CA ARG A 352 19.59 -10.29 -7.15
C ARG A 352 19.38 -10.22 -8.66
N GLU A 353 20.36 -10.63 -9.45
CA GLU A 353 20.24 -10.66 -10.92
C GLU A 353 19.16 -11.65 -11.39
N VAL A 354 19.02 -12.82 -10.73
CA VAL A 354 17.93 -13.78 -11.00
C VAL A 354 16.55 -13.15 -10.71
N GLN A 355 16.41 -12.41 -9.61
CA GLN A 355 15.16 -11.73 -9.28
C GLN A 355 14.81 -10.62 -10.27
N GLN A 356 15.79 -9.89 -10.79
CA GLN A 356 15.57 -8.90 -11.86
C GLN A 356 15.02 -9.57 -13.13
N ILE A 357 15.62 -10.67 -13.58
CA ILE A 357 15.14 -11.42 -14.74
C ILE A 357 13.71 -11.93 -14.49
N LYS A 358 13.41 -12.44 -13.29
CA LYS A 358 12.05 -12.87 -12.92
C LYS A 358 11.02 -11.74 -13.04
N ARG A 359 11.36 -10.52 -12.59
CA ARG A 359 10.46 -9.36 -12.69
C ARG A 359 10.15 -9.01 -14.15
N LYS A 360 11.18 -8.92 -15.00
CA LYS A 360 10.99 -8.70 -16.46
C LYS A 360 10.10 -9.76 -17.09
N ILE A 361 10.32 -11.04 -16.78
CA ILE A 361 9.47 -12.14 -17.29
C ILE A 361 8.02 -11.99 -16.82
N ALA A 362 7.79 -11.58 -15.57
CA ALA A 362 6.45 -11.38 -15.03
C ALA A 362 5.73 -10.19 -15.68
N GLU A 363 6.44 -9.09 -15.92
CA GLU A 363 5.94 -7.90 -16.64
C GLU A 363 5.57 -8.26 -18.09
N ASP A 364 6.43 -8.99 -18.80
CA ASP A 364 6.14 -9.49 -20.15
C ASP A 364 4.90 -10.39 -20.16
N LEU A 365 4.77 -11.32 -19.20
CA LEU A 365 3.59 -12.18 -19.07
C LEU A 365 2.31 -11.37 -18.79
N ALA A 366 2.38 -10.33 -17.97
CA ALA A 366 1.26 -9.43 -17.72
C ALA A 366 0.88 -8.64 -18.97
N LEU A 367 1.86 -8.18 -19.75
CA LEU A 367 1.64 -7.53 -21.03
C LEU A 367 0.98 -8.47 -22.04
N ILE A 368 1.51 -9.68 -22.23
CA ILE A 368 0.91 -10.70 -23.12
C ILE A 368 -0.56 -10.94 -22.73
N LYS A 369 -0.85 -11.07 -21.43
CA LYS A 369 -2.24 -11.25 -20.96
C LYS A 369 -3.13 -10.05 -21.26
N ARG A 370 -2.66 -8.82 -21.04
CA ARG A 370 -3.44 -7.61 -21.38
C ARG A 370 -3.72 -7.54 -22.87
N MET A 371 -2.69 -7.71 -23.70
CA MET A 371 -2.84 -7.72 -25.16
C MET A 371 -3.74 -8.87 -25.64
N SER A 372 -3.72 -10.01 -24.97
CA SER A 372 -4.57 -11.14 -25.34
C SER A 372 -6.07 -10.86 -25.13
N ARG A 373 -6.42 -9.99 -24.16
CA ARG A 373 -7.79 -9.59 -23.80
C ARG A 373 -8.39 -8.48 -24.65
N LEU A 374 -7.57 -7.65 -25.29
CA LEU A 374 -8.00 -6.61 -26.23
C LEU A 374 -8.45 -7.21 -27.58
N ARG A 375 -9.09 -8.38 -27.53
CA ARG A 375 -9.91 -8.92 -28.63
C ARG A 375 -11.27 -8.28 -28.53
#